data_AF-A0A1S3Z8T5-F1
#
_entry.id   AF-A0A1S3Z8T5-F1
#
_cell.length_a   1.000
_cell.length_b   1.000
_cell.length_c   1.000
_cell.angle_alpha   90.00
_cell.angle_beta   90.00
_cell.angle_gamma   90.00
#
_symmetry.space_group_name_H-M   'P 1'
#
loop_
_entity.id
_entity.type
_entity.pdbx_description
1 polymer ?
#
loop_
_entity_poly.entity_id
_entity_poly.type
_entity_poly.pdbx_seq_one_letter_code
_entity_poly.pdbx_strand_id
1 'polypeptide(L)'
;MEKGSYCLSAMSASNLVLLFTIGVVTIVMIRIMYIVYRRSKPLNPKSPQPLSALIVLGSGGHTAEMLNLLNVLQMERFKPRFYIAAATDNMSLQKARVYEDSLLDKAGVDAVGRAEFMQIYRSREVGQS
;
A
#
# COMPACT_ATOMS: atom_id res chain seq x y z
N MET A 1 72.75 -24.42 13.09
CA MET A 1 71.76 -24.74 12.03
C MET A 1 70.34 -24.43 12.54
N GLU A 2 70.01 -23.16 12.78
CA GLU A 2 68.70 -22.82 13.39
C GLU A 2 67.84 -21.88 12.54
N LYS A 3 68.42 -21.21 11.53
CA LYS A 3 67.73 -20.25 10.65
C LYS A 3 66.57 -20.83 9.82
N GLY A 4 66.55 -22.16 9.62
CA GLY A 4 65.51 -22.85 8.85
C GLY A 4 64.17 -23.00 9.59
N SER A 5 64.19 -23.19 10.91
CA SER A 5 62.95 -23.42 11.68
C SER A 5 62.10 -22.16 11.85
N TYR A 6 62.73 -20.98 11.94
CA TYR A 6 61.98 -19.72 12.11
C TYR A 6 61.19 -19.34 10.85
N CYS A 7 61.71 -19.68 9.66
CA CYS A 7 61.10 -19.34 8.38
C CYS A 7 59.85 -20.22 8.10
N LEU A 8 59.92 -21.51 8.43
CA LEU A 8 58.78 -22.44 8.38
C LEU A 8 57.65 -22.05 9.34
N SER A 9 57.98 -21.64 10.56
CA SER A 9 57.00 -21.14 11.54
C SER A 9 56.41 -19.78 11.15
N ALA A 10 57.18 -18.90 10.50
CA ALA A 10 56.67 -17.63 9.99
C ALA A 10 55.70 -17.84 8.82
N MET A 11 56.04 -18.72 7.86
CA MET A 11 55.17 -19.09 6.75
C MET A 11 53.87 -19.77 7.21
N SER A 12 53.92 -20.62 8.24
CA SER A 12 52.71 -21.24 8.80
C SER A 12 51.83 -20.24 9.55
N ALA A 13 52.43 -19.28 10.28
CA ALA A 13 51.70 -18.20 10.94
C ALA A 13 51.01 -17.26 9.93
N SER A 14 51.68 -16.92 8.82
CA SER A 14 51.08 -16.12 7.74
C SER A 14 49.89 -16.84 7.08
N ASN A 15 50.01 -18.15 6.85
CA ASN A 15 48.92 -18.96 6.31
C ASN A 15 47.74 -19.07 7.29
N LEU A 16 48.01 -19.16 8.60
CA LEU A 16 46.97 -19.18 9.63
C LEU A 16 46.20 -17.85 9.68
N VAL A 17 46.91 -16.72 9.59
CA VAL A 17 46.30 -15.38 9.52
C VAL A 17 45.48 -15.24 8.23
N LEU A 18 45.98 -15.73 7.10
CA LEU A 18 45.24 -15.72 5.83
C LEU A 18 43.97 -16.57 5.88
N LEU A 19 44.02 -17.76 6.50
CA LEU A 19 42.83 -18.61 6.67
C LEU A 19 41.80 -17.95 7.58
N PHE A 20 42.24 -17.27 8.64
CA PHE A 20 41.35 -16.56 9.55
C PHE A 20 40.66 -15.37 8.86
N THR A 21 41.39 -14.59 8.06
CA THR A 21 40.79 -13.46 7.31
C THR A 21 39.79 -13.95 6.26
N ILE A 22 40.09 -15.03 5.54
CA ILE A 22 39.15 -15.66 4.61
C ILE A 22 37.91 -16.18 5.37
N GLY A 23 38.10 -16.80 6.53
CA GLY A 23 37.00 -17.25 7.39
C GLY A 23 36.09 -16.10 7.84
N VAL A 24 36.66 -14.97 8.25
CA VAL A 24 35.88 -13.78 8.64
C VAL A 24 35.12 -13.20 7.45
N VAL A 25 35.78 -13.05 6.29
CA VAL A 25 35.15 -12.53 5.06
C VAL A 25 34.00 -13.42 4.60
N THR A 26 34.18 -14.75 4.62
CA THR A 26 33.12 -15.70 4.23
C THR A 26 31.92 -15.62 5.18
N ILE A 27 32.13 -15.51 6.49
CA ILE A 27 31.04 -15.32 7.46
C ILE A 27 30.28 -14.01 7.21
N VAL A 28 30.99 -12.92 6.94
CA VAL A 28 30.37 -11.63 6.61
C VAL A 28 29.56 -11.72 5.32
N MET A 29 30.10 -12.35 4.28
CA MET A 29 29.38 -12.57 3.02
C MET A 29 28.12 -13.43 3.20
N ILE A 30 28.20 -14.51 3.99
CA ILE A 30 27.03 -15.33 4.33
C ILE A 30 25.98 -14.51 5.09
N ARG A 31 26.39 -13.66 6.04
CA ARG A 31 25.48 -12.77 6.78
C ARG A 31 24.80 -11.77 5.87
N ILE A 32 25.56 -11.11 4.99
CA ILE A 32 25.01 -10.17 4.00
C ILE A 32 24.04 -10.91 3.08
N MET A 33 24.44 -12.06 2.53
CA MET A 33 23.60 -12.87 1.66
C MET A 33 22.33 -13.34 2.36
N TYR A 34 22.41 -13.72 3.64
CA TYR A 34 21.24 -14.09 4.44
C TYR A 34 20.30 -12.92 4.68
N ILE A 35 20.82 -11.74 4.99
CA ILE A 35 20.03 -10.52 5.19
C ILE A 35 19.36 -10.10 3.88
N VAL A 36 20.13 -10.09 2.77
CA VAL A 36 19.60 -9.79 1.44
C VAL A 36 18.54 -10.81 1.08
N TYR A 37 18.80 -12.12 1.20
CA TYR A 37 17.83 -13.19 0.93
C TYR A 37 16.54 -13.07 1.76
N ARG A 38 16.67 -12.70 3.04
CA ARG A 38 15.52 -12.50 3.93
C ARG A 38 14.73 -11.23 3.60
N ARG A 39 15.41 -10.18 3.13
CA ARG A 39 14.81 -8.90 2.71
C ARG A 39 14.35 -8.90 1.26
N SER A 40 14.87 -9.81 0.45
CA SER A 40 14.55 -10.01 -0.97
C SER A 40 13.42 -11.00 -1.17
N LYS A 41 12.76 -11.46 -0.09
CA LYS A 41 11.34 -11.77 -0.21
C LYS A 41 10.69 -10.42 -0.53
N PRO A 42 10.27 -10.14 -1.78
CA PRO A 42 9.43 -8.99 -1.99
C PRO A 42 8.30 -9.13 -0.98
N LEU A 43 8.09 -8.11 -0.14
CA LEU A 43 6.78 -7.92 0.47
C LEU A 43 5.86 -7.99 -0.72
N ASN A 44 5.21 -9.14 -0.87
CA ASN A 44 4.53 -9.56 -2.07
C ASN A 44 3.82 -8.31 -2.60
N PRO A 45 4.18 -7.73 -3.75
CA PRO A 45 3.29 -6.79 -4.39
C PRO A 45 2.18 -7.67 -4.96
N LYS A 46 1.44 -8.37 -4.08
CA LYS A 46 0.07 -8.70 -4.35
C LYS A 46 -0.49 -7.36 -4.76
N SER A 47 -0.82 -7.27 -6.05
CA SER A 47 -1.56 -6.15 -6.62
C SER A 47 -2.46 -5.60 -5.53
N PRO A 48 -2.36 -4.31 -5.16
CA PRO A 48 -3.06 -3.77 -4.00
C PRO A 48 -4.50 -4.26 -4.08
N GLN A 49 -4.87 -5.18 -3.18
CA GLN A 49 -6.20 -5.78 -3.28
C GLN A 49 -7.19 -4.64 -3.16
N PRO A 50 -8.23 -4.61 -4.01
CA PRO A 50 -9.18 -3.52 -3.98
C PRO A 50 -9.77 -3.41 -2.58
N LEU A 51 -9.66 -2.23 -1.97
CA LEU A 51 -10.18 -1.96 -0.63
C LEU A 51 -11.64 -1.52 -0.76
N SER A 52 -12.52 -2.02 0.10
CA SER A 52 -13.88 -1.49 0.17
C SER A 52 -13.88 -0.07 0.74
N ALA A 53 -14.61 0.85 0.13
CA ALA A 53 -14.77 2.22 0.62
C ALA A 53 -16.23 2.53 0.97
N LEU A 54 -16.42 3.17 2.13
CA LEU A 54 -17.70 3.69 2.58
C LEU A 54 -17.67 5.22 2.52
N ILE A 55 -18.59 5.79 1.77
CA ILE A 55 -18.66 7.22 1.46
C ILE A 55 -19.97 7.73 2.06
N VAL A 56 -19.87 8.52 3.12
CA VAL A 56 -21.03 9.14 3.76
C VAL A 56 -21.19 10.55 3.22
N LEU A 57 -22.35 10.82 2.62
CA LEU A 57 -22.69 12.08 1.97
C LEU A 57 -23.48 12.96 2.94
N GLY A 58 -23.04 14.22 3.09
CA GLY A 58 -23.75 15.25 3.83
C GLY A 58 -24.58 16.14 2.91
N SER A 59 -25.70 16.71 3.38
CA SER A 59 -26.54 17.56 2.52
C SER A 59 -25.88 18.87 2.15
N GLY A 60 -26.16 19.36 0.94
CA GLY A 60 -25.69 20.66 0.46
C GLY A 60 -24.20 20.69 0.12
N GLY A 61 -23.47 21.65 0.69
CA GLY A 61 -22.05 21.89 0.41
C GLY A 61 -21.14 20.72 0.77
N HIS A 62 -21.46 19.98 1.84
CA HIS A 62 -20.66 18.84 2.28
C HIS A 62 -20.59 17.70 1.25
N THR A 63 -21.65 17.46 0.49
CA THR A 63 -21.58 16.51 -0.64
C THR A 63 -20.65 17.01 -1.72
N ALA A 64 -20.66 18.30 -2.04
CA ALA A 64 -19.76 18.85 -3.05
C ALA A 64 -18.29 18.71 -2.62
N GLU A 65 -17.98 19.01 -1.36
CA GLU A 65 -16.65 18.81 -0.78
C GLU A 65 -16.24 17.33 -0.83
N MET A 66 -17.14 16.42 -0.45
CA MET A 66 -16.87 14.98 -0.49
C MET A 66 -16.60 14.48 -1.90
N LEU A 67 -17.42 14.86 -2.89
CA LEU A 67 -17.22 14.50 -4.29
C LEU A 67 -15.91 15.07 -4.85
N ASN A 68 -15.53 16.28 -4.45
CA ASN A 68 -14.25 16.85 -4.84
C ASN A 68 -13.05 16.06 -4.26
N LEU A 69 -13.16 15.58 -3.02
CA LEU A 69 -12.16 14.68 -2.43
C LEU A 69 -12.07 13.36 -3.18
N LEU A 70 -13.22 12.80 -3.58
CA LEU A 70 -13.25 11.56 -4.35
C LEU A 70 -12.55 11.70 -5.70
N ASN A 71 -12.64 12.88 -6.34
CA ASN A 71 -11.99 13.12 -7.64
C ASN A 71 -10.46 13.08 -7.55
N VAL A 72 -9.87 13.39 -6.40
CA VAL A 72 -8.41 13.35 -6.18
C VAL A 72 -7.95 11.97 -5.69
N LEU A 73 -8.86 11.21 -5.06
CA LEU A 73 -8.57 9.89 -4.53
C LEU A 73 -8.53 8.84 -5.67
N GLN A 74 -7.56 7.91 -5.63
CA GLN A 74 -7.42 6.85 -6.65
C GLN A 74 -8.56 5.82 -6.56
N MET A 75 -9.73 6.14 -7.12
CA MET A 75 -10.95 5.32 -7.07
C MET A 75 -10.76 3.90 -7.59
N GLU A 76 -9.83 3.67 -8.51
CA GLU A 76 -9.52 2.35 -9.06
C GLU A 76 -9.12 1.32 -7.99
N ARG A 77 -8.55 1.79 -6.87
CA ARG A 77 -8.10 0.96 -5.75
C ARG A 77 -9.19 0.71 -4.71
N PHE A 78 -10.29 1.45 -4.78
CA PHE A 78 -11.36 1.40 -3.79
C PHE A 78 -12.60 0.75 -4.42
N LYS A 79 -12.71 -0.58 -4.33
CA LYS A 79 -13.85 -1.34 -4.86
C LYS A 79 -14.17 -2.50 -3.92
N PRO A 80 -15.46 -2.73 -3.56
CA PRO A 80 -16.64 -1.95 -3.94
C PRO A 80 -16.77 -0.62 -3.18
N ARG A 81 -17.58 0.31 -3.72
CA ARG A 81 -17.87 1.63 -3.13
C ARG A 81 -19.31 1.69 -2.65
N PHE A 82 -19.51 2.11 -1.40
CA PHE A 82 -20.82 2.24 -0.79
C PHE A 82 -21.10 3.71 -0.50
N TYR A 83 -22.09 4.29 -1.17
CA TYR A 83 -22.55 5.64 -0.96
C TYR A 83 -23.75 5.64 -0.03
N ILE A 84 -23.61 6.32 1.10
CA ILE A 84 -24.68 6.49 2.08
C ILE A 84 -25.07 7.95 2.14
N ALA A 85 -26.35 8.26 1.94
CA ALA A 85 -26.89 9.57 2.27
C ALA A 85 -28.07 9.44 3.23
N ALA A 86 -28.53 10.58 3.72
CA ALA A 86 -29.76 10.61 4.48
C ALA A 86 -30.99 10.37 3.59
N ALA A 87 -32.03 9.76 4.16
CA ALA A 87 -33.31 9.57 3.49
C ALA A 87 -33.95 10.90 3.05
N THR A 88 -33.68 11.99 3.78
CA THR A 88 -34.14 13.34 3.45
C THR A 88 -33.30 14.03 2.38
N ASP A 89 -32.18 13.46 1.96
CA ASP A 89 -31.20 14.07 1.06
C ASP A 89 -31.04 13.29 -0.25
N ASN A 90 -32.07 13.41 -1.10
CA ASN A 90 -32.10 12.74 -2.41
C ASN A 90 -31.11 13.36 -3.41
N MET A 91 -30.84 14.66 -3.32
CA MET A 91 -29.94 15.35 -4.26
C MET A 91 -28.51 14.82 -4.15
N SER A 92 -28.03 14.55 -2.93
CA SER A 92 -26.67 14.08 -2.73
C SER A 92 -26.43 12.71 -3.34
N LEU A 93 -27.39 11.79 -3.24
CA LEU A 93 -27.32 10.49 -3.91
C LEU A 93 -27.36 10.62 -5.43
N GLN A 94 -28.19 11.52 -5.97
CA GLN A 94 -28.21 11.79 -7.41
C GLN A 94 -26.86 12.31 -7.89
N LYS A 95 -26.24 13.25 -7.17
CA LYS A 95 -24.90 13.75 -7.51
C LYS A 95 -23.83 12.66 -7.46
N ALA A 96 -23.90 11.74 -6.49
CA ALA A 96 -22.99 10.61 -6.41
C ALA A 96 -23.16 9.61 -7.58
N ARG A 97 -24.39 9.38 -8.04
CA ARG A 97 -24.65 8.56 -9.24
C ARG A 97 -24.05 9.19 -10.50
N VAL A 98 -24.30 10.48 -10.71
CA VAL A 98 -23.71 11.23 -11.85
C VAL A 98 -22.18 11.19 -11.80
N TYR A 99 -21.60 11.28 -10.60
CA TYR A 99 -20.16 11.14 -10.42
C TYR A 99 -19.66 9.74 -10.83
N GLU A 100 -20.31 8.67 -10.36
CA GLU A 100 -19.96 7.30 -10.76
C GLU A 100 -20.12 7.04 -12.26
N ASP A 101 -21.20 7.55 -12.88
CA ASP A 101 -21.40 7.45 -14.33
C ASP A 101 -20.27 8.16 -15.08
N SER A 102 -19.84 9.34 -14.60
CA SER A 102 -18.71 10.06 -15.20
C SER A 102 -17.36 9.33 -15.05
N LEU A 103 -17.21 8.46 -14.04
CA LEU A 103 -16.05 7.60 -13.89
C LEU A 103 -16.13 6.41 -14.85
N LEU A 104 -17.32 5.83 -15.02
CA LEU A 104 -17.56 4.74 -15.97
C LEU A 104 -17.23 5.16 -17.40
N ASP A 105 -17.61 6.37 -17.80
CA ASP A 105 -17.28 6.93 -19.11
C ASP A 105 -15.77 7.11 -19.34
N LYS A 106 -15.01 7.43 -18.28
CA LYS A 106 -13.56 7.69 -18.36
C LYS A 106 -12.70 6.43 -18.35
N ALA A 107 -13.05 5.45 -17.53
CA ALA A 107 -12.20 4.30 -17.23
C ALA A 107 -12.79 2.95 -17.68
N GLY A 108 -14.07 2.90 -18.05
CA GLY A 108 -14.77 1.67 -18.40
C GLY A 108 -15.22 0.85 -17.18
N VAL A 109 -16.17 -0.06 -17.41
CA VAL A 109 -16.89 -0.79 -16.35
C VAL A 109 -15.95 -1.61 -15.44
N ASP A 110 -14.94 -2.26 -16.02
CA ASP A 110 -13.99 -3.10 -15.28
C ASP A 110 -13.06 -2.28 -14.37
N ALA A 111 -12.71 -1.07 -14.79
CA ALA A 111 -11.82 -0.18 -14.06
C ALA A 111 -12.53 0.64 -12.96
N VAL A 112 -13.86 0.68 -12.94
CA VAL A 112 -14.64 1.40 -11.92
C VAL A 112 -15.22 0.43 -10.89
N GLY A 113 -15.69 -0.74 -11.31
CA GLY A 113 -16.23 -1.76 -10.41
C GLY A 113 -17.55 -1.35 -9.71
N ARG A 114 -18.06 -2.23 -8.84
CA ARG A 114 -19.41 -2.10 -8.26
C ARG A 114 -19.54 -0.91 -7.30
N ALA A 115 -20.56 -0.09 -7.52
CA ALA A 115 -21.00 0.97 -6.62
C ALA A 115 -22.41 0.66 -6.10
N GLU A 116 -22.63 0.83 -4.79
CA GLU A 116 -23.93 0.66 -4.14
C GLU A 116 -24.36 1.97 -3.47
N PHE A 117 -25.66 2.23 -3.49
CA PHE A 117 -26.26 3.47 -3.01
C PHE A 117 -27.32 3.13 -1.97
N MET A 118 -27.18 3.67 -0.76
CA MET A 118 -28.05 3.39 0.38
C MET A 118 -28.52 4.69 1.03
N GLN A 119 -29.72 4.64 1.62
CA GLN A 119 -30.27 5.73 2.41
C GLN A 119 -30.42 5.29 3.86
N ILE A 120 -30.06 6.18 4.78
CA ILE A 120 -30.25 5.98 6.22
C ILE A 120 -31.03 7.13 6.85
N TYR A 121 -31.70 6.88 7.97
CA TYR A 121 -32.40 7.92 8.72
C TYR A 121 -31.42 8.79 9.50
N ARG A 122 -31.66 10.10 9.51
CA ARG A 122 -30.97 11.06 10.38
C ARG A 122 -31.63 11.09 11.76
N SER A 123 -30.82 11.27 12.80
CA SER A 123 -31.33 11.41 14.18
C SER A 123 -32.09 12.71 14.42
N ARG A 124 -31.76 13.79 13.70
CA ARG A 124 -32.45 15.08 13.74
C ARG A 124 -32.25 15.86 12.44
N GLU A 125 -33.21 16.71 12.10
CA GLU A 125 -33.06 17.72 11.04
C GLU A 125 -32.74 19.06 11.66
N VAL A 126 -31.63 19.67 11.25
CA VAL A 126 -31.08 20.89 11.85
C VAL A 126 -31.64 22.18 11.25
N GLY A 127 -32.42 22.08 10.17
CA GLY A 127 -33.12 23.21 9.54
C GLY A 127 -32.20 24.32 9.02
N GLN A 128 -30.92 24.05 8.83
CA GLN A 128 -29.98 25.01 8.27
C GLN A 128 -29.82 24.79 6.77
N SER A 129 -30.03 25.86 6.01
CA SER A 129 -29.83 25.98 4.57
C SER A 129 -28.75 27.01 4.28
#